data_AF-A0A8D0G253-F1
#
_entry.id   AF-A0A8D0G253-F1
#
_cell.length_a   1.000
_cell.length_b   1.000
_cell.length_c   1.000
_cell.angle_alpha   90.00
_cell.angle_beta   90.00
_cell.angle_gamma   90.00
#
_symmetry.space_group_name_H-M   'P 1'
#
loop_
_entity.id
_entity.type
_entity.pdbx_description
1 polymer ?
#
loop_
_entity_poly.entity_id
_entity_poly.type
_entity_poly.pdbx_seq_one_letter_code
_entity_poly.pdbx_strand_id
1 'polypeptide(L)' 'LRGTFPGVLADEAVLKRRANLLVICAVLVRGLAPAKLHFLVGYTETLLSHFYKCPVRLELQTVPTRVVYKYL' A
#
# COMPACT_ATOMS: atom_id res chain seq x y z
N LEU A 1 6.19 0.25 4.36
CA LEU A 1 5.32 0.94 3.37
C LEU A 1 5.73 2.38 3.12
N ARG A 2 5.95 3.23 4.13
CA ARG A 2 6.46 4.61 3.93
C ARG A 2 7.78 4.67 3.14
N GLY A 3 8.70 3.72 3.37
CA GLY A 3 9.96 3.65 2.61
C GLY A 3 9.81 3.08 1.19
N THR A 4 8.87 2.14 0.96
CA THR A 4 8.66 1.52 -0.35
C THR A 4 7.84 2.41 -1.30
N PHE A 5 6.97 3.26 -0.76
CA PHE A 5 6.18 4.25 -1.50
C PHE A 5 6.49 5.68 -1.01
N PRO A 6 7.69 6.22 -1.32
CA PRO A 6 8.13 7.52 -0.82
C PRO A 6 7.30 8.65 -1.45
N GLY A 7 6.69 9.50 -0.62
CA GLY A 7 5.96 10.70 -1.07
C GLY A 7 4.62 10.45 -1.79
N VAL A 8 4.26 9.19 -2.04
CA VAL A 8 3.00 8.82 -2.73
C VAL A 8 1.90 8.41 -1.74
N LEU A 9 2.24 8.09 -0.49
CA LEU A 9 1.27 7.68 0.52
C LEU A 9 0.38 8.87 0.94
N ALA A 10 -0.92 8.83 0.64
CA ALA A 10 -1.86 9.91 0.94
C ALA A 10 -2.32 9.90 2.40
N ASP A 11 -2.44 8.71 2.97
CA ASP A 11 -2.91 8.46 4.33
C ASP A 11 -2.18 7.28 4.96
N GLU A 12 -2.38 7.02 6.25
CA GLU A 12 -1.79 5.86 6.91
C GLU A 12 -2.31 4.53 6.34
N ALA A 13 -1.45 3.51 6.35
CA ALA A 13 -1.82 2.20 5.82
C ALA A 13 -2.74 1.48 6.79
N VAL A 14 -3.84 0.91 6.28
CA VAL A 14 -4.79 0.14 7.08
C VAL A 14 -4.43 -1.34 6.97
N LEU A 15 -4.14 -1.94 8.12
CA LEU A 15 -3.70 -3.33 8.22
C LEU A 15 -4.90 -4.19 8.65
N LYS A 16 -5.28 -5.16 7.82
CA LYS A 16 -6.36 -6.11 8.10
C LYS A 16 -5.81 -7.52 8.12
N ARG A 17 -6.17 -8.30 9.14
CA ARG A 17 -5.80 -9.72 9.22
C ARG A 17 -7.06 -10.57 9.10
N ARG A 18 -7.09 -11.45 8.09
CA ARG A 18 -8.17 -12.41 7.85
C ARG A 18 -7.58 -13.81 7.93
N ALA A 19 -7.73 -14.46 9.09
CA ALA A 19 -7.06 -15.72 9.38
C ALA A 19 -5.53 -15.62 9.14
N ASN A 20 -4.97 -16.48 8.29
CA ASN A 20 -3.55 -16.45 7.93
C ASN A 20 -3.20 -15.39 6.87
N LEU A 21 -4.20 -14.75 6.25
CA LEU A 21 -3.99 -13.76 5.21
C LEU A 21 -3.85 -12.36 5.82
N LEU A 22 -2.75 -11.70 5.48
CA LEU A 22 -2.49 -10.31 5.85
C LEU A 22 -2.82 -9.41 4.67
N VAL A 23 -3.87 -8.60 4.79
CA VAL A 23 -4.27 -7.60 3.79
C VAL A 23 -3.73 -6.24 4.21
N ILE A 24 -2.91 -5.65 3.35
CA ILE A 24 -2.39 -4.30 3.51
C ILE A 24 -3.18 -3.39 2.58
N CYS A 25 -4.01 -2.51 3.11
CA CYS A 25 -4.70 -1.49 2.32
C CYS A 25 -3.92 -0.18 2.40
N ALA A 26 -3.59 0.43 1.26
CA ALA A 26 -2.93 1.73 1.23
C ALA A 26 -3.61 2.69 0.24
N VAL A 27 -3.73 3.94 0.64
CA VAL A 27 -4.23 5.03 -0.19
C VAL A 27 -3.05 5.80 -0.76
N LEU A 28 -2.96 5.87 -2.08
CA LEU A 28 -1.86 6.46 -2.82
C LEU A 28 -2.34 7.66 -3.64
N VAL A 29 -1.51 8.71 -3.71
CA VAL A 29 -1.68 9.82 -4.65
C VAL A 29 -1.24 9.38 -6.05
N ARG A 30 -1.90 9.88 -7.10
CA ARG A 30 -1.50 9.61 -8.50
C ARG A 30 -0.21 10.36 -8.87
N GLY A 31 0.94 9.80 -8.47
CA GLY A 31 2.27 10.37 -8.78
C GLY A 31 3.23 9.41 -9.48
N LEU A 32 2.89 8.11 -9.56
CA LEU A 32 3.76 7.07 -10.10
C LEU A 32 3.13 6.38 -11.31
N ALA A 33 3.96 6.03 -12.29
CA ALA A 33 3.51 5.27 -13.47
C ALA A 33 2.95 3.89 -13.04
N PRO A 34 1.86 3.41 -13.67
CA PRO A 34 1.23 2.13 -13.31
C PRO A 34 2.19 0.94 -13.32
N ALA A 35 3.10 0.89 -14.29
CA ALA A 35 4.10 -0.19 -14.40
C ALA A 35 4.99 -0.30 -13.15
N LYS A 36 5.46 0.84 -12.62
CA LYS A 36 6.26 0.88 -11.37
C LYS A 36 5.42 0.50 -10.16
N LEU A 37 4.14 0.89 -10.13
CA LEU A 37 3.22 0.49 -9.06
C LEU A 37 3.03 -1.03 -9.04
N HIS A 38 2.72 -1.65 -10.18
CA HIS A 38 2.56 -3.11 -10.26
C HIS A 38 3.83 -3.86 -9.88
N PHE A 39 5.01 -3.36 -10.27
CA PHE A 39 6.29 -3.92 -9.83
C PHE A 39 6.45 -3.84 -8.31
N LEU A 40 6.23 -2.67 -7.71
CA LEU A 40 6.35 -2.49 -6.26
C LEU A 40 5.34 -3.34 -5.49
N VAL A 41 4.11 -3.49 -5.99
CA VAL A 41 3.10 -4.38 -5.40
C VAL A 41 3.64 -5.81 -5.36
N GLY A 42 4.05 -6.39 -6.48
CA GLY A 42 4.58 -7.75 -6.52
C GLY A 42 5.83 -7.94 -5.66
N TYR A 43 6.75 -6.98 -5.69
CA TYR A 43 7.93 -6.96 -4.84
C TYR A 43 7.57 -7.00 -3.34
N THR A 44 6.63 -6.15 -2.91
CA THR A 44 6.21 -6.11 -1.50
C THR A 44 5.44 -7.35 -1.07
N GLU A 45 4.51 -7.85 -1.89
CA GLU A 45 3.74 -9.06 -1.58
C GLU A 45 4.65 -10.28 -1.42
N THR A 46 5.58 -10.48 -2.36
CA THR A 46 6.53 -11.62 -2.30
C THR A 46 7.47 -11.49 -1.11
N LEU A 47 8.13 -10.35 -0.93
CA LEU A 47 9.08 -10.15 0.17
C LEU A 47 8.39 -10.33 1.53
N LEU A 48 7.24 -9.69 1.73
CA LEU A 48 6.53 -9.78 3.00
C LEU A 48 5.96 -11.18 3.24
N SER A 49 5.53 -11.89 2.20
CA SER A 49 5.09 -13.28 2.35
C SER A 49 6.22 -14.20 2.78
N HIS A 50 7.42 -14.03 2.21
CA HIS A 50 8.61 -14.80 2.61
C HIS A 50 9.12 -14.42 4.00
N PHE A 51 8.99 -13.15 4.39
CA PHE A 51 9.43 -12.65 5.70
C PHE A 51 8.50 -13.10 6.82
N TYR A 52 7.19 -12.90 6.67
CA TYR A 52 6.19 -13.24 7.69
C TYR A 52 5.69 -14.70 7.62
N LYS A 53 6.13 -15.48 6.64
CA LYS A 53 5.71 -16.87 6.42
C LYS A 53 4.20 -17.04 6.28
N CYS A 54 3.50 -16.00 5.80
CA CYS A 54 2.06 -15.97 5.61
C CYS A 54 1.71 -15.31 4.27
N PRO A 55 0.56 -15.65 3.65
CA PRO A 55 0.14 -14.99 2.42
C PRO A 55 -0.19 -13.51 2.70
N VAL A 56 0.52 -12.61 2.02
CA VAL A 56 0.30 -11.17 2.08
C VAL A 56 -0.37 -10.70 0.79
N ARG A 57 -1.41 -9.89 0.91
CA ARG A 57 -2.11 -9.25 -0.21
C ARG A 57 -2.11 -7.75 -0.03
N LEU A 58 -1.78 -7.01 -1.08
CA LEU A 58 -1.68 -5.56 -1.03
C LEU A 58 -2.77 -4.91 -1.90
N GLU A 59 -3.66 -4.16 -1.26
CA GLU A 59 -4.78 -3.47 -1.88
C GLU A 59 -4.48 -1.97 -1.98
N LEU A 60 -4.39 -1.46 -3.20
CA LEU A 60 -4.10 -0.04 -3.46
C LEU A 60 -5.34 0.69 -3.93
N GLN A 61 -5.60 1.84 -3.33
CA GLN A 61 -6.58 2.81 -3.81
C GLN A 61 -5.87 4.08 -4.25
N THR A 62 -6.03 4.48 -5.51
CA THR A 62 -5.43 5.73 -6.02
C THR A 62 -6.41 6.90 -5.93
N VAL A 63 -5.93 8.02 -5.40
CA VAL A 63 -6.69 9.26 -5.24
C VAL A 63 -5.93 10.38 -5.95
N PRO A 64 -6.59 11.33 -6.63
CA PRO A 64 -5.90 12.43 -7.31
C PRO A 64 -5.13 13.34 -6.36
N THR A 65 -5.67 13.62 -5.17
CA THR A 65 -5.10 14.51 -4.15
C THR A 65 -5.30 13.96 -2.75
N ARG A 66 -4.54 14.44 -1.76
CA ARG A 66 -4.72 14.05 -0.36
C ARG A 66 -6.09 14.52 0.13
N VAL A 67 -6.85 13.61 0.73
CA VAL A 67 -8.18 13.92 1.26
C VAL A 67 -8.03 14.77 2.52
N VAL A 68 -8.48 16.02 2.46
CA VAL A 68 -8.47 16.93 3.61
C VAL A 68 -9.80 16.80 4.36
N TYR A 69 -9.73 16.44 5.64
CA TYR A 69 -10.92 16.35 6.48
C TYR A 69 -11.40 17.73 6.96
N LYS A 70 -10.49 18.54 7.52
CA LYS A 70 -10.76 19.89 8.05
C LYS A 70 -9.52 20.78 7.91
N TYR A 71 -9.74 22.08 7.78
CA TYR A 71 -8.72 23.11 7.95
C TYR A 71 -8.85 23.64 9.39
N LEU A 72 -7.78 23.50 10.17
CA LEU A 72 -7.71 23.94 11.58
C LEU A 72 -7.16 25.35 11.66
#